data_AF-A0A254U8C4-F1
#
_entry.id   AF-A0A254U8C4-F1
#
_cell.length_a   1.000
_cell.length_b   1.000
_cell.length_c   1.000
_cell.angle_alpha   90.00
_cell.angle_beta   90.00
_cell.angle_gamma   90.00
#
_symmetry.space_group_name_H-M   'P 1'
#
loop_
_entity.id
_entity.type
_entity.pdbx_description
1 polymer ?
#
loop_
_entity_poly.entity_id
_entity_poly.type
_entity_poly.pdbx_seq_one_letter_code
_entity_poly.pdbx_strand_id
1 'polypeptide(L)'
;MAVIWGLDLHEMQWSKFKSSYMFNRVYHLRRTKMIVYQLAMIFCVCSESVGTAALSDYLDQQDDIQNHHPGIYVYNNDFIGAASYNIFVGIAVAFIFGGAFFFDLFWPERHESRSVRLAWKICAVIVSVMMLSSALTMTIITATGSARIDGTDASTARKFWEESMKKPALKYHTNPRAIASAVLAWPGWVFTTVSTVILFLSQRHDDQYGPKSAYGRQLGSAADTGESTTTEDKVVNGV
;
A
#
# COMPACT_ATOMS: atom_id res chain seq x y z
N MET A 1 15.26 30.32 7.62
CA MET A 1 15.13 29.14 6.75
C MET A 1 14.15 28.18 7.41
N ALA A 2 13.26 27.55 6.63
CA ALA A 2 12.17 26.75 7.19
C ALA A 2 12.66 25.33 7.50
N VAL A 3 13.24 25.16 8.69
CA VAL A 3 13.42 23.85 9.31
C VAL A 3 12.12 23.54 10.02
N ILE A 4 11.38 22.55 9.53
CA ILE A 4 10.14 22.09 10.16
C ILE A 4 10.46 20.77 10.86
N TRP A 5 10.35 20.76 12.19
CA TRP A 5 10.50 19.56 13.01
C TRP A 5 11.89 18.90 12.92
N GLY A 6 12.92 19.70 12.68
CA GLY A 6 14.31 19.24 12.53
C GLY A 6 14.65 18.67 11.15
N LEU A 7 13.73 18.76 10.19
CA LEU A 7 13.92 18.33 8.81
C LEU A 7 14.15 19.56 7.92
N ASP A 8 15.24 19.54 7.15
CA ASP A 8 15.54 20.60 6.19
C ASP A 8 14.69 20.41 4.91
N LEU A 9 13.77 21.34 4.66
CA LEU A 9 12.90 21.31 3.48
C LEU A 9 13.67 21.44 2.16
N HIS A 10 14.90 21.95 2.16
CA HIS A 10 15.73 22.01 0.96
C HIS A 10 16.18 20.62 0.47
N GLU A 11 16.20 19.62 1.36
CA GLU A 11 16.50 18.24 1.01
C GLU A 11 15.35 17.54 0.26
N MET A 12 14.15 18.12 0.28
CA MET A 12 13.00 17.63 -0.46
C MET A 12 13.11 18.08 -1.92
N GLN A 13 13.80 17.27 -2.73
CA GLN A 13 13.98 17.54 -4.15
C GLN A 13 13.33 16.44 -4.98
N TRP A 14 12.54 16.82 -5.98
CA TRP A 14 11.94 15.89 -6.94
C TRP A 14 12.98 15.08 -7.72
N SER A 15 14.21 15.60 -7.85
CA SER A 15 15.35 14.89 -8.42
C SER A 15 15.74 13.62 -7.64
N LYS A 16 15.42 13.52 -6.35
CA LYS A 16 15.69 12.33 -5.51
C LYS A 16 14.82 11.12 -5.88
N PHE A 17 13.73 11.30 -6.62
CA PHE A 17 12.97 10.16 -7.20
C PHE A 17 13.70 9.49 -8.37
N LYS A 18 14.81 10.05 -8.86
CA LYS A 18 15.61 9.38 -9.90
C LYS A 18 16.09 8.03 -9.37
N SER A 19 16.01 7.01 -10.22
CA SER A 19 16.42 5.63 -9.93
C SER A 19 17.82 5.54 -9.27
N SER A 20 18.76 6.39 -9.69
CA SER A 20 20.11 6.46 -9.11
C SER A 20 20.14 6.82 -7.61
N TYR A 21 19.17 7.60 -7.12
CA TYR A 21 19.05 7.98 -5.71
C TYR A 21 18.21 6.97 -4.90
N MET A 22 17.13 6.47 -5.48
CA MET A 22 16.25 5.47 -4.84
C MET A 22 16.95 4.11 -4.68
N PHE A 23 17.68 3.66 -5.69
CA PHE A 23 18.30 2.34 -5.71
C PHE A 23 19.82 2.40 -5.49
N ASN A 24 20.32 3.28 -4.63
CA ASN A 24 21.74 3.29 -4.25
C ASN A 24 22.05 2.26 -3.13
N ARG A 25 23.33 1.93 -2.94
CA ARG A 25 23.82 1.04 -1.86
C ARG A 25 24.42 1.81 -0.68
N VAL A 26 24.34 3.14 -0.70
CA VAL A 26 24.96 4.01 0.30
C VAL A 26 24.30 3.82 1.67
N TYR A 27 22.98 3.64 1.69
CA TYR A 27 22.19 3.47 2.91
C TYR A 27 21.76 2.00 3.12
N HIS A 28 21.68 1.57 4.36
CA HIS A 28 21.33 0.19 4.70
C HIS A 28 19.90 -0.14 4.27
N LEU A 29 19.71 -1.29 3.61
CA LEU A 29 18.42 -1.78 3.09
C LEU A 29 17.64 -0.83 2.17
N ARG A 30 18.22 0.29 1.70
CA ARG A 30 17.49 1.32 0.93
C ARG A 30 16.77 0.75 -0.30
N ARG A 31 17.46 -0.01 -1.14
CA ARG A 31 16.84 -0.69 -2.30
C ARG A 31 15.66 -1.56 -1.90
N THR A 32 15.86 -2.39 -0.88
CA THR A 32 14.87 -3.35 -0.41
C THR A 32 13.64 -2.63 0.15
N LYS A 33 13.83 -1.59 0.97
CA LYS A 33 12.76 -0.75 1.49
C LYS A 33 11.96 -0.10 0.36
N MET A 34 12.65 0.55 -0.58
CA MET A 34 11.99 1.27 -1.67
C MET A 34 11.16 0.33 -2.55
N ILE A 35 11.64 -0.89 -2.82
CA ILE A 35 10.90 -1.89 -3.61
C ILE A 35 9.72 -2.44 -2.81
N VAL A 36 9.97 -2.95 -1.59
CA VAL A 36 8.94 -3.67 -0.82
C VAL A 36 7.83 -2.72 -0.37
N TYR A 37 8.15 -1.50 0.07
CA TYR A 37 7.14 -0.51 0.46
C TYR A 37 6.25 -0.14 -0.74
N GLN A 38 6.85 0.04 -1.92
CA GLN A 38 6.10 0.34 -3.15
C GLN A 38 5.21 -0.85 -3.57
N LEU A 39 5.71 -2.09 -3.50
CA LEU A 39 4.90 -3.27 -3.78
C LEU A 39 3.71 -3.37 -2.82
N ALA A 40 3.92 -3.14 -1.51
CA ALA A 40 2.83 -3.11 -0.54
C ALA A 40 1.77 -2.08 -0.92
N MET A 41 2.18 -0.84 -1.22
CA MET A 41 1.27 0.22 -1.62
C MET A 41 0.52 -0.10 -2.92
N ILE A 42 1.21 -0.56 -3.96
CA ILE A 42 0.56 -0.85 -5.25
C ILE A 42 -0.50 -1.94 -5.12
N PHE A 43 -0.18 -3.05 -4.46
CA PHE A 43 -1.15 -4.14 -4.31
C PHE A 43 -2.35 -3.74 -3.45
N CYS A 44 -2.13 -2.99 -2.35
CA CYS A 44 -3.23 -2.46 -1.54
C CYS A 44 -4.10 -1.46 -2.32
N VAL A 45 -3.49 -0.53 -3.06
CA VAL A 45 -4.21 0.47 -3.87
C VAL A 45 -4.98 -0.18 -5.03
N CYS A 46 -4.40 -1.17 -5.70
CA CYS A 46 -5.12 -1.91 -6.73
C CYS A 46 -6.28 -2.73 -6.13
N SER A 47 -6.06 -3.37 -4.97
CA SER A 47 -7.12 -4.09 -4.25
C SER A 47 -8.28 -3.18 -3.89
N GLU A 48 -8.02 -2.03 -3.25
CA GLU A 48 -9.07 -1.08 -2.85
C GLU A 48 -9.76 -0.45 -4.07
N SER A 49 -9.03 -0.13 -5.14
CA SER A 49 -9.59 0.51 -6.34
C SER A 49 -10.59 -0.42 -7.04
N VAL A 50 -10.22 -1.69 -7.22
CA VAL A 50 -11.11 -2.68 -7.85
C VAL A 50 -12.26 -3.04 -6.92
N GLY A 51 -12.02 -3.10 -5.60
CA GLY A 51 -13.07 -3.28 -4.59
C GLY A 51 -14.07 -2.14 -4.57
N THR A 52 -13.60 -0.90 -4.72
CA THR A 52 -14.42 0.31 -4.84
C THR A 52 -15.27 0.28 -6.11
N ALA A 53 -14.70 -0.14 -7.24
CA ALA A 53 -15.46 -0.29 -8.47
C ALA A 53 -16.60 -1.31 -8.33
N ALA A 54 -16.35 -2.45 -7.66
CA ALA A 54 -17.39 -3.42 -7.36
C ALA A 54 -18.45 -2.85 -6.40
N LEU A 55 -18.01 -2.14 -5.35
CA LEU A 55 -18.87 -1.46 -4.39
C LEU A 55 -19.82 -0.47 -5.07
N SER A 56 -19.29 0.39 -5.94
CA SER A 56 -20.08 1.36 -6.70
C SER A 56 -21.14 0.68 -7.55
N ASP A 57 -20.82 -0.41 -8.26
CA ASP A 57 -21.83 -1.12 -9.04
C ASP A 57 -22.97 -1.70 -8.16
N TYR A 58 -22.66 -2.18 -6.95
CA TYR A 58 -23.66 -2.70 -6.01
C TYR A 58 -24.54 -1.59 -5.42
N LEU A 59 -23.97 -0.41 -5.14
CA LEU A 59 -24.72 0.76 -4.69
C LEU A 59 -25.61 1.32 -5.79
N ASP A 60 -25.08 1.49 -7.00
CA ASP A 60 -25.84 1.97 -8.15
C ASP A 60 -27.03 1.03 -8.44
N GLN A 61 -26.82 -0.28 -8.38
CA GLN A 61 -27.91 -1.27 -8.53
C GLN A 61 -28.97 -1.13 -7.43
N GLN A 62 -28.53 -0.98 -6.18
CA GLN A 62 -29.44 -0.83 -5.06
C GLN A 62 -30.30 0.43 -5.22
N ASP A 63 -29.68 1.56 -5.53
CA ASP A 63 -30.37 2.83 -5.71
C ASP A 63 -31.35 2.75 -6.90
N ASP A 64 -30.94 2.15 -8.01
CA ASP A 64 -31.76 2.01 -9.22
C ASP A 64 -33.01 1.16 -8.97
N ILE A 65 -32.88 0.00 -8.32
CA ILE A 65 -34.00 -0.89 -8.02
C ILE A 65 -34.95 -0.24 -7.00
N GLN A 66 -34.43 0.39 -5.95
CA GLN A 66 -35.25 1.00 -4.89
C GLN A 66 -35.99 2.26 -5.39
N ASN A 67 -35.41 3.00 -6.33
CA ASN A 67 -36.06 4.16 -6.94
C ASN A 67 -37.20 3.77 -7.89
N HIS A 68 -37.07 2.67 -8.64
CA HIS A 68 -38.09 2.21 -9.58
C HIS A 68 -39.19 1.36 -8.93
N HIS A 69 -38.89 0.67 -7.82
CA HIS A 69 -39.81 -0.25 -7.15
C HIS A 69 -39.94 0.07 -5.66
N PRO A 70 -40.79 1.04 -5.28
CA PRO A 70 -40.98 1.40 -3.87
C PRO A 70 -41.55 0.21 -3.08
N GLY A 71 -40.89 -0.12 -1.96
CA GLY A 71 -41.22 -1.28 -1.12
C GLY A 71 -40.33 -2.51 -1.33
N ILE A 72 -39.42 -2.46 -2.32
CA ILE A 72 -38.38 -3.47 -2.53
C ILE A 72 -37.09 -3.03 -1.84
N TYR A 73 -36.40 -3.97 -1.20
CA TYR A 73 -35.14 -3.71 -0.51
C TYR A 73 -34.03 -4.60 -1.07
N VAL A 74 -32.85 -4.01 -1.30
CA VAL A 74 -31.65 -4.74 -1.73
C VAL A 74 -30.68 -4.77 -0.57
N TYR A 75 -30.31 -5.97 -0.14
CA TYR A 75 -29.38 -6.23 0.94
C TYR A 75 -28.04 -6.70 0.38
N ASN A 76 -27.04 -5.84 0.48
CA ASN A 76 -25.64 -6.02 0.07
C ASN A 76 -24.66 -5.45 1.13
N ASN A 77 -25.17 -5.19 2.35
CA ASN A 77 -24.47 -4.52 3.43
C ASN A 77 -23.19 -5.23 3.87
N ASP A 78 -23.14 -6.56 3.71
CA ASP A 78 -21.98 -7.38 3.99
C ASP A 78 -20.83 -7.07 3.04
N PHE A 79 -21.08 -7.01 1.73
CA PHE A 79 -20.07 -6.59 0.76
C PHE A 79 -19.70 -5.12 0.90
N ILE A 80 -20.69 -4.24 1.13
CA ILE A 80 -20.43 -2.81 1.37
C ILE A 80 -19.48 -2.62 2.55
N GLY A 81 -19.74 -3.32 3.67
CA GLY A 81 -18.90 -3.27 4.85
C GLY A 81 -17.49 -3.80 4.59
N ALA A 82 -17.38 -4.94 3.91
CA ALA A 82 -16.09 -5.53 3.57
C ALA A 82 -15.25 -4.62 2.65
N ALA A 83 -15.86 -4.10 1.58
CA ALA A 83 -15.19 -3.20 0.63
C ALA A 83 -14.80 -1.87 1.28
N SER A 84 -15.67 -1.27 2.09
CA SER A 84 -15.37 -0.04 2.82
C SER A 84 -14.22 -0.22 3.82
N TYR A 85 -14.20 -1.36 4.52
CA TYR A 85 -13.09 -1.69 5.40
C TYR A 85 -11.78 -1.87 4.63
N ASN A 86 -11.81 -2.51 3.45
CA ASN A 86 -10.64 -2.64 2.58
C ASN A 86 -10.09 -1.29 2.11
N ILE A 87 -10.95 -0.34 1.75
CA ILE A 87 -10.54 1.04 1.40
C ILE A 87 -9.86 1.71 2.59
N PHE A 88 -10.48 1.66 3.78
CA PHE A 88 -9.89 2.28 4.97
C PHE A 88 -8.50 1.72 5.29
N VAL A 89 -8.36 0.40 5.21
CA VAL A 89 -7.08 -0.28 5.51
C VAL A 89 -6.04 0.00 4.42
N GLY A 90 -6.43 0.01 3.15
CA GLY A 90 -5.54 0.36 2.04
C GLY A 90 -4.94 1.76 2.19
N ILE A 91 -5.78 2.76 2.49
CA ILE A 91 -5.34 4.13 2.79
C ILE A 91 -4.41 4.15 4.01
N ALA A 92 -4.72 3.41 5.08
CA ALA A 92 -3.87 3.36 6.27
C ALA A 92 -2.48 2.78 5.96
N VAL A 93 -2.39 1.70 5.17
CA VAL A 93 -1.13 1.12 4.71
C VAL A 93 -0.35 2.13 3.86
N ALA A 94 -1.02 2.80 2.92
CA ALA A 94 -0.42 3.82 2.06
C ALA A 94 0.11 5.01 2.86
N PHE A 95 -0.61 5.45 3.90
CA PHE A 95 -0.15 6.55 4.75
C PHE A 95 1.10 6.18 5.55
N ILE A 96 1.12 4.99 6.16
CA ILE A 96 2.25 4.53 6.98
C ILE A 96 3.47 4.22 6.10
N PHE A 97 3.34 3.32 5.12
CA PHE A 97 4.50 2.91 4.32
C PHE A 97 4.85 3.89 3.20
N GLY A 98 3.88 4.66 2.70
CA GLY A 98 4.16 5.79 1.82
C GLY A 98 4.85 6.92 2.56
N GLY A 99 4.39 7.23 3.78
CA GLY A 99 5.11 8.14 4.68
C GLY A 99 6.54 7.68 4.91
N ALA A 100 6.73 6.44 5.38
CA ALA A 100 8.07 5.87 5.60
C ALA A 100 8.95 5.90 4.34
N PHE A 101 8.37 5.62 3.17
CA PHE A 101 9.05 5.73 1.88
C PHE A 101 9.56 7.15 1.62
N PHE A 102 8.72 8.18 1.76
CA PHE A 102 9.12 9.57 1.54
C PHE A 102 10.16 10.03 2.57
N PHE A 103 9.99 9.68 3.85
CA PHE A 103 10.95 10.01 4.90
C PHE A 103 12.33 9.38 4.63
N ASP A 104 12.38 8.10 4.25
CA ASP A 104 13.63 7.39 3.93
C ASP A 104 14.25 7.89 2.61
N LEU A 105 13.46 8.47 1.71
CA LEU A 105 13.93 9.02 0.43
C LEU A 105 14.53 10.42 0.60
N PHE A 106 13.77 11.33 1.21
CA PHE A 106 14.14 12.74 1.34
C PHE A 106 15.19 12.95 2.44
N TRP A 107 15.01 12.32 3.60
CA TRP A 107 15.86 12.54 4.78
C TRP A 107 16.45 11.22 5.33
N PRO A 108 17.35 10.56 4.58
CA PRO A 108 17.92 9.27 4.99
C PRO A 108 18.78 9.33 6.26
N GLU A 109 19.31 10.51 6.61
CA GLU A 109 20.19 10.71 7.77
C GLU A 109 19.46 11.35 8.97
N ARG A 110 18.12 11.38 8.93
CA ARG A 110 17.32 11.98 10.01
C ARG A 110 17.54 11.29 11.35
N HIS A 111 17.77 12.10 12.38
CA HIS A 111 17.79 11.64 13.76
C HIS A 111 16.37 11.64 14.33
N GLU A 112 15.78 10.44 14.44
CA GLU A 112 14.49 10.27 15.09
C GLU A 112 14.63 10.05 16.59
N SER A 113 13.71 10.60 17.36
CA SER A 113 13.56 10.25 18.77
C SER A 113 13.11 8.80 18.93
N ARG A 114 13.44 8.19 20.07
CA ARG A 114 13.03 6.80 20.39
C ARG A 114 11.51 6.62 20.37
N SER A 115 10.76 7.64 20.77
CA SER A 115 9.29 7.60 20.76
C SER A 115 8.72 7.57 19.34
N VAL A 116 9.27 8.36 18.41
CA VAL A 116 8.84 8.35 17.00
C VAL A 116 9.16 7.00 16.34
N ARG A 117 10.34 6.44 16.60
CA ARG A 117 10.70 5.09 16.12
C ARG A 117 9.74 4.03 16.63
N LEU A 118 9.40 4.09 17.92
CA LEU A 118 8.44 3.18 18.53
C LEU A 118 7.04 3.34 17.91
N ALA A 119 6.59 4.57 17.67
CA ALA A 119 5.32 4.85 17.01
C ALA A 119 5.27 4.23 15.61
N TRP A 120 6.34 4.37 14.80
CA TRP A 120 6.44 3.70 13.50
C TRP A 120 6.30 2.19 13.59
N LYS A 121 6.98 1.55 14.55
CA LYS A 121 6.88 0.09 14.79
C LYS A 121 5.46 -0.32 15.15
N ILE A 122 4.82 0.40 16.08
CA ILE A 122 3.45 0.11 16.52
C ILE A 122 2.48 0.28 15.35
N CYS A 123 2.54 1.39 14.63
CA CYS A 123 1.70 1.64 13.47
C CYS A 123 1.89 0.57 12.39
N ALA A 124 3.12 0.19 12.08
CA ALA A 124 3.43 -0.85 11.08
C ALA A 124 2.81 -2.21 11.46
N VAL A 125 2.90 -2.60 12.74
CA VAL A 125 2.26 -3.82 13.23
C VAL A 125 0.73 -3.72 13.14
N ILE A 126 0.14 -2.61 13.58
CA ILE A 126 -1.30 -2.38 13.53
C ILE A 126 -1.83 -2.48 12.09
N VAL A 127 -1.23 -1.76 11.15
CA VAL A 127 -1.69 -1.79 9.74
C VAL A 127 -1.47 -3.16 9.11
N SER A 128 -0.45 -3.93 9.52
CA SER A 128 -0.26 -5.31 9.06
C SER A 128 -1.38 -6.25 9.54
N VAL A 129 -1.79 -6.12 10.80
CA VAL A 129 -2.91 -6.89 11.37
C VAL A 129 -4.24 -6.47 10.73
N MET A 130 -4.45 -5.16 10.53
CA MET A 130 -5.63 -4.65 9.84
C MET A 130 -5.70 -5.14 8.39
N MET A 131 -4.57 -5.17 7.67
CA MET A 131 -4.52 -5.68 6.30
C MET A 131 -4.81 -7.18 6.23
N LEU A 132 -4.35 -7.96 7.21
CA LEU A 132 -4.73 -9.38 7.33
C LEU A 132 -6.23 -9.54 7.53
N SER A 133 -6.78 -8.79 8.50
CA SER A 133 -8.21 -8.78 8.82
C SER A 133 -9.03 -8.40 7.59
N SER A 134 -8.59 -7.40 6.84
CA SER A 134 -9.26 -6.95 5.62
C SER A 134 -9.21 -8.00 4.51
N ALA A 135 -8.04 -8.59 4.24
CA ALA A 135 -7.89 -9.66 3.26
C ALA A 135 -8.78 -10.87 3.59
N LEU A 136 -8.85 -11.26 4.87
CA LEU A 136 -9.73 -12.32 5.36
C LEU A 136 -11.20 -11.96 5.18
N THR A 137 -11.61 -10.76 5.62
CA THR A 137 -13.00 -10.30 5.52
C THR A 137 -13.45 -10.25 4.06
N MET A 138 -12.64 -9.64 3.18
CA MET A 138 -12.91 -9.60 1.75
C MET A 138 -13.01 -11.00 1.15
N THR A 139 -12.11 -11.91 1.51
CA THR A 139 -12.14 -13.30 1.01
C THR A 139 -13.39 -14.04 1.47
N ILE A 140 -13.73 -13.98 2.76
CA ILE A 140 -14.88 -14.68 3.33
C ILE A 140 -16.17 -14.16 2.71
N ILE A 141 -16.41 -12.85 2.74
CA ILE A 141 -17.64 -12.26 2.21
C ILE A 141 -17.74 -12.47 0.71
N THR A 142 -16.65 -12.31 -0.05
CA THR A 142 -16.68 -12.55 -1.50
C THR A 142 -16.96 -14.02 -1.81
N ALA A 143 -16.41 -14.96 -1.04
CA ALA A 143 -16.59 -16.39 -1.29
C ALA A 143 -17.98 -16.90 -0.90
N THR A 144 -18.50 -16.49 0.26
CA THR A 144 -19.72 -17.06 0.85
C THR A 144 -20.96 -16.19 0.70
N GLY A 145 -20.78 -14.88 0.53
CA GLY A 145 -21.87 -13.90 0.51
C GLY A 145 -22.60 -13.81 -0.83
N SER A 146 -23.79 -13.24 -0.76
CA SER A 146 -24.60 -12.90 -1.92
C SER A 146 -25.55 -11.75 -1.61
N ALA A 147 -25.73 -10.86 -2.57
CA ALA A 147 -26.76 -9.84 -2.52
C ALA A 147 -28.15 -10.49 -2.56
N ARG A 148 -29.08 -9.98 -1.74
CA ARG A 148 -30.47 -10.44 -1.66
C ARG A 148 -31.43 -9.30 -1.98
N ILE A 149 -32.48 -9.60 -2.71
CA ILE A 149 -33.58 -8.67 -2.98
C ILE A 149 -34.79 -9.20 -2.20
N ASP A 150 -35.36 -8.37 -1.35
CA ASP A 150 -36.50 -8.70 -0.49
C ASP A 150 -37.71 -7.82 -0.84
N GLY A 151 -38.90 -8.26 -0.42
CA GLY A 151 -40.18 -7.61 -0.75
C GLY A 151 -40.83 -8.12 -2.04
N THR A 152 -40.30 -9.19 -2.65
CA THR A 152 -40.88 -9.80 -3.86
C THR A 152 -40.52 -11.28 -4.00
N ASP A 153 -41.16 -12.00 -4.94
CA ASP A 153 -40.84 -13.38 -5.26
C ASP A 153 -39.54 -13.50 -6.08
N ALA A 154 -38.92 -14.68 -6.08
CA ALA A 154 -37.61 -14.88 -6.72
C ALA A 154 -37.61 -14.62 -8.25
N SER A 155 -38.75 -14.76 -8.93
CA SER A 155 -38.83 -14.51 -10.38
C SER A 155 -38.88 -13.02 -10.67
N THR A 156 -39.64 -12.27 -9.88
CA THR A 156 -39.74 -10.82 -9.97
C THR A 156 -38.44 -10.13 -9.52
N ALA A 157 -37.79 -10.62 -8.45
CA ALA A 157 -36.47 -10.14 -8.03
C ALA A 157 -35.43 -10.24 -9.16
N ARG A 158 -35.45 -11.35 -9.92
CA ARG A 158 -34.55 -11.54 -11.04
C ARG A 158 -34.86 -10.60 -12.21
N LYS A 159 -36.15 -10.35 -12.46
CA LYS A 159 -36.58 -9.37 -13.46
C LYS A 159 -36.10 -7.96 -13.12
N PHE A 160 -36.25 -7.51 -11.88
CA PHE A 160 -35.74 -6.20 -11.44
C PHE A 160 -34.21 -6.11 -11.54
N TRP A 161 -33.50 -7.19 -11.23
CA TRP A 161 -32.06 -7.28 -11.44
C TRP A 161 -31.67 -7.16 -12.93
N GLU A 162 -32.45 -7.74 -13.84
CA GLU A 162 -32.23 -7.64 -15.30
C GLU A 162 -32.57 -6.26 -15.86
N GLU A 163 -33.52 -5.55 -15.27
CA GLU A 163 -33.93 -4.21 -15.65
C GLU A 163 -32.94 -3.13 -15.19
N SER A 164 -32.18 -3.38 -14.11
CA SER A 164 -31.23 -2.41 -13.59
C SER A 164 -30.11 -2.07 -14.58
N MET A 165 -29.71 -0.79 -14.60
CA MET A 165 -28.62 -0.30 -15.45
C MET A 165 -27.28 -0.99 -15.13
N LYS A 166 -27.04 -1.26 -13.84
CA LYS A 166 -25.86 -1.99 -13.36
C LYS A 166 -26.27 -3.39 -12.92
N LYS A 167 -25.54 -4.38 -13.42
CA LYS A 167 -25.84 -5.80 -13.20
C LYS A 167 -24.68 -6.52 -12.52
N PRO A 168 -24.19 -6.04 -11.36
CA PRO A 168 -23.22 -6.81 -10.61
C PRO A 168 -23.83 -8.16 -10.24
N ALA A 169 -22.99 -9.19 -10.18
CA ALA A 169 -23.49 -10.53 -9.94
C ALA A 169 -24.04 -10.66 -8.51
N LEU A 170 -25.20 -11.29 -8.35
CA LEU A 170 -25.82 -11.48 -7.03
C LEU A 170 -24.91 -12.29 -6.09
N LYS A 171 -24.19 -13.28 -6.62
CA LYS A 171 -23.17 -14.03 -5.87
C LYS A 171 -21.83 -13.32 -6.00
N TYR A 172 -21.23 -12.90 -4.88
CA TYR A 172 -20.01 -12.08 -4.93
C TYR A 172 -18.83 -12.78 -5.59
N HIS A 173 -18.69 -14.10 -5.42
CA HIS A 173 -17.64 -14.90 -6.06
C HIS A 173 -17.79 -15.04 -7.59
N THR A 174 -18.89 -14.57 -8.18
CA THR A 174 -19.05 -14.51 -9.64
C THR A 174 -18.75 -13.12 -10.20
N ASN A 175 -18.55 -12.12 -9.33
CA ASN A 175 -18.14 -10.79 -9.73
C ASN A 175 -16.60 -10.75 -9.88
N PRO A 176 -16.05 -10.60 -11.11
CA PRO A 176 -14.61 -10.62 -11.32
C PRO A 176 -13.88 -9.49 -10.60
N ARG A 177 -14.54 -8.35 -10.37
CA ARG A 177 -13.95 -7.21 -9.62
C ARG A 177 -13.83 -7.55 -8.13
N ALA A 178 -14.85 -8.15 -7.55
CA ALA A 178 -14.81 -8.60 -6.15
C ALA A 178 -13.71 -9.65 -5.93
N ILE A 179 -13.60 -10.63 -6.84
CA ILE A 179 -12.54 -11.65 -6.80
C ILE A 179 -11.17 -11.01 -6.95
N ALA A 180 -10.97 -10.14 -7.95
CA ALA A 180 -9.69 -9.49 -8.17
C ALA A 180 -9.25 -8.65 -6.97
N SER A 181 -10.17 -7.93 -6.32
CA SER A 181 -9.90 -7.20 -5.08
C SER A 181 -9.42 -8.15 -3.98
N ALA A 182 -10.14 -9.25 -3.72
CA ALA A 182 -9.75 -10.24 -2.71
C ALA A 182 -8.40 -10.89 -3.02
N VAL A 183 -8.12 -11.23 -4.28
CA VAL A 183 -6.84 -11.84 -4.71
C VAL A 183 -5.68 -10.87 -4.53
N LEU A 184 -5.84 -9.59 -4.88
CA LEU A 184 -4.79 -8.57 -4.75
C LEU A 184 -4.52 -8.18 -3.28
N ALA A 185 -5.52 -8.31 -2.40
CA ALA A 185 -5.37 -8.05 -0.97
C ALA A 185 -4.31 -8.96 -0.31
N TRP A 186 -4.18 -10.21 -0.76
CA TRP A 186 -3.24 -11.18 -0.20
C TRP A 186 -1.76 -10.82 -0.44
N PRO A 187 -1.30 -10.59 -1.69
CA PRO A 187 0.02 -10.02 -1.93
C PRO A 187 0.23 -8.70 -1.19
N GLY A 188 -0.79 -7.82 -1.14
CA GLY A 188 -0.74 -6.58 -0.38
C GLY A 188 -0.40 -6.83 1.11
N TRP A 189 -1.08 -7.77 1.76
CA TRP A 189 -0.78 -8.17 3.13
C TRP A 189 0.63 -8.75 3.31
N VAL A 190 1.06 -9.62 2.39
CA VAL A 190 2.41 -10.21 2.45
C VAL A 190 3.47 -9.11 2.39
N PHE A 191 3.40 -8.20 1.42
CA PHE A 191 4.36 -7.11 1.31
C PHE A 191 4.25 -6.11 2.46
N THR A 192 3.06 -5.88 3.02
CA THR A 192 2.88 -5.07 4.24
C THR A 192 3.62 -5.70 5.43
N THR A 193 3.48 -7.02 5.61
CA THR A 193 4.18 -7.76 6.68
C THR A 193 5.69 -7.74 6.50
N VAL A 194 6.18 -7.98 5.28
CA VAL A 194 7.61 -7.90 4.96
C VAL A 194 8.13 -6.47 5.17
N SER A 195 7.36 -5.45 4.82
CA SER A 195 7.69 -4.04 5.07
C SER A 195 7.85 -3.76 6.56
N THR A 196 6.95 -4.28 7.41
CA THR A 196 7.07 -4.21 8.87
C THR A 196 8.36 -4.85 9.36
N VAL A 197 8.70 -6.06 8.89
CA VAL A 197 9.96 -6.72 9.29
C VAL A 197 11.18 -5.90 8.87
N ILE A 198 11.21 -5.38 7.64
CA ILE A 198 12.30 -4.54 7.14
C ILE A 198 12.45 -3.26 7.95
N LEU A 199 11.33 -2.63 8.34
CA LEU A 199 11.35 -1.43 9.19
C LEU A 199 12.05 -1.71 10.53
N PHE A 200 11.73 -2.83 11.16
CA PHE A 200 12.35 -3.25 12.42
C PHE A 200 13.85 -3.55 12.25
N LEU A 201 14.21 -4.27 11.18
CA LEU A 201 15.61 -4.58 10.86
C LEU A 201 16.42 -3.31 10.60
N SER A 202 15.86 -2.37 9.86
CA SER A 202 16.52 -1.08 9.60
C SER A 202 16.77 -0.33 10.89
N GLN A 203 15.74 -0.15 11.73
CA GLN A 203 15.91 0.63 12.95
C GLN A 203 16.91 -0.02 13.91
N ARG A 204 16.96 -1.36 13.98
CA ARG A 204 17.98 -2.09 14.74
C ARG A 204 19.40 -1.83 14.21
N HIS A 205 19.58 -1.80 12.89
CA HIS A 205 20.86 -1.44 12.28
C HIS A 205 21.22 0.02 12.56
N ASP A 206 20.26 0.93 12.42
CA ASP A 206 20.43 2.36 12.66
C ASP A 206 20.83 2.65 14.11
N ASP A 207 20.30 1.89 15.08
CA ASP A 207 20.66 1.98 16.50
C ASP A 207 22.11 1.54 16.78
N GLN A 208 22.68 0.64 15.98
CA GLN A 208 24.02 0.06 16.19
C GLN A 208 25.11 0.74 15.37
N TYR A 209 24.80 1.14 14.14
CA TYR A 209 25.81 1.55 13.16
C TYR A 209 25.46 2.84 12.40
N GLY A 210 24.33 3.47 12.73
CA GLY A 210 23.79 4.60 11.98
C GLY A 210 23.22 4.20 10.60
N PRO A 211 22.67 5.18 9.85
CA PRO A 211 21.88 4.92 8.63
C PRO A 211 22.69 4.44 7.42
N LYS A 212 24.02 4.60 7.45
CA LYS A 212 24.91 4.22 6.35
C LYS A 212 25.14 2.70 6.34
N SER A 213 25.22 2.14 5.13
CA SER A 213 25.65 0.75 4.94
C SER A 213 27.16 0.61 5.18
N ALA A 214 27.66 -0.62 5.30
CA ALA A 214 29.12 -0.86 5.37
C ALA A 214 29.87 -0.26 4.17
N TYR A 215 29.28 -0.38 2.97
CA TYR A 215 29.78 0.25 1.74
C TYR A 215 29.75 1.78 1.81
N GLY A 216 28.66 2.38 2.30
CA GLY A 216 28.55 3.83 2.46
C GLY A 216 29.55 4.39 3.47
N ARG A 217 29.88 3.63 4.53
CA ARG A 217 30.92 4.01 5.50
C ARG A 217 32.32 3.93 4.88
N GLN A 218 32.62 2.90 4.09
CA GLN A 218 33.90 2.78 3.37
C GLN A 218 34.10 3.92 2.38
N LEU A 219 33.05 4.30 1.63
CA LEU A 219 33.10 5.41 0.68
C LEU A 219 33.35 6.76 1.38
N GLY A 220 32.70 7.00 2.52
CA GLY A 220 32.92 8.20 3.33
C GLY A 220 34.33 8.25 3.93
N SER A 221 34.82 7.12 4.44
CA SER A 221 36.19 7.03 4.99
C SER A 221 37.25 7.23 3.90
N ALA A 222 37.05 6.72 2.68
CA ALA A 222 37.95 6.94 1.55
C ALA A 222 37.98 8.42 1.11
N ALA A 223 36.82 9.09 1.15
CA ALA A 223 36.72 10.52 0.85
C ALA A 223 37.42 11.40 1.91
N ASP A 224 37.27 11.07 3.20
CA ASP A 224 37.95 11.78 4.30
C ASP A 224 39.46 11.51 4.37
N THR A 225 39.92 10.34 3.89
CA THR A 225 41.35 9.99 3.87
C THR A 225 42.07 10.58 2.64
N GLY A 226 41.35 11.27 1.74
CA GLY A 226 41.96 11.94 0.58
C GLY A 226 42.60 10.98 -0.41
N GLU A 227 42.22 9.69 -0.41
CA GLU A 227 42.77 8.71 -1.34
C GLU A 227 41.99 8.78 -2.65
N SER A 228 42.35 9.77 -3.48
CA SER A 228 41.98 9.83 -4.88
C SER A 228 42.66 8.67 -5.61
N THR A 229 42.05 7.49 -5.61
CA THR A 229 42.40 6.43 -6.57
C THR A 229 42.11 6.94 -7.98
N THR A 230 43.14 7.53 -8.56
CA THR A 230 43.31 7.79 -9.99
C THR A 230 43.54 6.43 -10.64
N THR A 231 42.45 5.76 -10.99
CA THR A 231 42.46 4.80 -12.09
C THR A 231 41.66 5.42 -13.22
N GLU A 232 42.34 6.33 -13.94
CA GLU A 232 41.99 6.64 -15.31
C GLU A 232 42.12 5.33 -16.12
N ASP A 233 40.98 4.76 -16.52
CA ASP A 233 40.92 3.83 -17.63
C ASP A 233 41.29 4.58 -18.92
N LYS A 234 42.59 4.68 -19.19
CA LYS A 234 43.13 4.94 -20.53
C LYS A 234 43.13 3.65 -21.36
N VAL A 235 41.96 3.19 -21.81
CA VAL A 235 41.77 2.43 -23.05
C VAL A 235 40.28 2.59 -23.38
N VAL A 236 39.83 3.40 -24.34
CA VAL A 236 39.78 3.08 -25.78
C VAL A 236 39.59 4.39 -26.53
N ASN A 237 40.63 4.85 -27.22
CA ASN A 237 40.52 5.65 -28.44
C ASN A 237 41.88 5.61 -29.12
N GLY A 238 42.01 4.78 -30.16
CA GLY A 238 43.24 4.69 -30.94
C GLY A 238 43.24 3.50 -31.91
N VAL A 239 42.72 3.77 -33.11
CA VAL A 239 42.80 3.00 -34.38
C VAL A 239 41.83 1.84 -34.55
#